data_AF-X1PTJ4-F1
#
_entry.id   AF-X1PTJ4-F1
#
_cell.length_a   1.000
_cell.length_b   1.000
_cell.length_c   1.000
_cell.angle_alpha   90.00
_cell.angle_beta   90.00
_cell.angle_gamma   90.00
#
_symmetry.space_group_name_H-M   'P 1'
#
loop_
_entity.id
_entity.type
_entity.pdbx_description
1 polymer ?
#
loop_
_entity_poly.entity_id
_entity_poly.type
_entity_poly.pdbx_seq_one_letter_code
_entity_poly.pdbx_strand_id
1 'polypeptide(L)'
;MNNNKLDIKALESWLWDAACKIRGEIDAPKYKDYILPLIFLKRLSDVYDDEIDKLAEEYEDRKTAEELVEEDHSLVWFYIPKNARWSEILKQSTKQG
;
A
#
# COMPACT_ATOMS: atom_id res chain seq x y z
N MET A 1 9.45 21.25 19.73
CA MET A 1 9.06 19.90 19.27
C MET A 1 7.99 20.10 18.22
N ASN A 2 8.37 20.06 16.93
CA ASN A 2 7.45 20.37 15.83
C ASN A 2 6.58 19.16 15.55
N ASN A 3 5.31 19.25 15.96
CA ASN A 3 4.28 18.29 15.61
C ASN A 3 4.09 18.32 14.09
N ASN A 4 4.69 17.35 13.39
CA ASN A 4 4.38 16.99 12.00
C ASN A 4 2.94 16.45 11.91
N LYS A 5 1.95 17.29 12.20
CA LYS A 5 0.60 17.09 11.70
C LYS A 5 0.70 17.42 10.21
N LEU A 6 0.85 16.39 9.38
CA LEU A 6 0.56 16.53 7.96
C LEU A 6 -0.83 17.15 7.86
N ASP A 7 -0.90 18.39 7.40
CA ASP A 7 -2.17 19.09 7.24
C ASP A 7 -2.98 18.30 6.21
N ILE A 8 -4.16 17.83 6.61
CA ILE A 8 -5.02 16.99 5.77
C ILE A 8 -5.27 17.68 4.42
N LYS A 9 -5.39 19.02 4.43
CA LYS A 9 -5.54 19.82 3.21
C LYS A 9 -4.31 19.77 2.29
N ALA A 10 -3.11 19.73 2.85
CA ALA A 10 -1.89 19.61 2.06
C ALA A 10 -1.79 18.22 1.41
N LEU A 11 -2.17 17.17 2.16
CA LEU A 11 -2.25 15.81 1.62
C LEU A 11 -3.31 15.69 0.51
N GLU A 12 -4.50 16.28 0.72
CA GLU A 12 -5.56 16.35 -0.29
C GLU A 12 -5.06 17.05 -1.57
N SER A 13 -4.36 18.18 -1.44
CA SER A 13 -3.81 18.90 -2.58
C SER A 13 -2.76 18.09 -3.34
N TRP A 14 -1.86 17.39 -2.64
CA TRP A 14 -0.85 16.55 -3.29
C TRP A 14 -1.47 15.32 -3.97
N LEU A 15 -2.47 14.70 -3.34
CA LEU A 15 -3.24 13.62 -3.95
C LEU A 15 -4.00 14.12 -5.19
N TRP A 16 -4.57 15.32 -5.13
CA TRP A 16 -5.25 15.95 -6.25
C TRP A 16 -4.30 16.29 -7.40
N ASP A 17 -3.10 16.80 -7.11
CA ASP A 17 -2.10 17.11 -8.12
C ASP A 17 -1.51 15.85 -8.77
N ALA A 18 -1.20 14.82 -7.97
CA ALA A 18 -0.78 13.51 -8.47
C ALA A 18 -1.88 12.88 -9.33
N ALA A 19 -3.14 12.99 -8.89
CA ALA A 19 -4.32 12.59 -9.65
C ALA A 19 -4.41 13.31 -10.99
N CYS A 20 -4.27 14.63 -11.00
CA CYS A 20 -4.31 15.43 -12.24
C CYS A 20 -3.19 15.02 -13.21
N LYS A 21 -2.00 14.67 -12.71
CA LYS A 21 -0.89 14.17 -13.53
C LYS A 21 -1.15 12.78 -14.12
N ILE A 22 -1.78 11.88 -13.37
CA ILE A 22 -2.12 10.52 -13.83
C ILE A 22 -3.34 10.54 -14.76
N ARG A 23 -4.26 11.49 -14.59
CA ARG A 23 -5.54 11.55 -15.29
C ARG A 23 -5.43 11.70 -16.81
N GLY A 24 -4.49 12.48 -17.33
CA GLY A 24 -4.48 12.81 -18.76
C GLY A 24 -5.88 13.25 -19.27
N GLU A 25 -6.26 12.86 -20.50
CA GLU A 25 -7.61 13.08 -21.09
C GLU A 25 -8.71 12.15 -20.55
N ILE A 26 -8.53 11.52 -19.38
CA ILE A 26 -9.56 10.63 -18.83
C ILE A 26 -10.59 11.44 -18.06
N ASP A 27 -11.85 11.29 -18.46
CA ASP A 27 -13.01 11.97 -17.89
C ASP A 27 -13.11 11.76 -16.37
N ALA A 28 -13.40 12.81 -15.61
CA ALA A 28 -13.36 12.82 -14.14
C ALA A 28 -14.15 11.68 -13.44
N PRO A 29 -15.30 11.21 -13.95
CA PRO A 29 -16.02 10.07 -13.37
C PRO A 29 -15.23 8.76 -13.44
N LYS A 30 -14.50 8.51 -14.53
CA LYS A 30 -13.70 7.29 -14.71
C LYS A 30 -12.47 7.28 -13.82
N TYR A 31 -11.91 8.45 -13.48
CA TYR A 31 -10.75 8.55 -12.60
C TYR A 31 -11.02 7.97 -11.20
N LYS A 32 -12.24 8.16 -10.67
CA LYS A 32 -12.66 7.59 -9.39
C LYS A 32 -12.54 6.05 -9.38
N ASP A 33 -12.87 5.41 -10.49
CA ASP A 33 -12.83 3.96 -10.64
C ASP A 33 -11.39 3.40 -10.68
N TYR A 34 -10.38 4.25 -10.95
CA TYR A 34 -8.97 3.85 -10.90
C TYR A 34 -8.30 4.20 -9.56
N ILE A 35 -8.58 5.38 -9.02
CA ILE A 35 -7.91 5.82 -7.78
C ILE A 35 -8.42 5.08 -6.54
N LEU A 36 -9.71 4.73 -6.48
CA LEU A 36 -10.27 4.03 -5.32
C LEU A 36 -9.70 2.62 -5.17
N PRO A 37 -9.63 1.76 -6.21
CA PRO A 37 -8.97 0.47 -6.08
C PRO A 37 -7.49 0.57 -5.73
N LEU A 38 -6.76 1.57 -6.24
CA LEU A 38 -5.35 1.77 -5.92
C LEU A 38 -5.14 2.15 -4.45
N ILE A 39 -5.94 3.08 -3.92
CA ILE A 39 -5.88 3.45 -2.50
C ILE A 39 -6.28 2.27 -1.62
N PHE A 40 -7.32 1.53 -2.02
CA PHE A 40 -7.75 0.34 -1.30
C PHE A 40 -6.65 -0.73 -1.25
N LEU A 41 -5.99 -0.99 -2.39
CA LEU A 41 -4.88 -1.94 -2.48
C LEU A 41 -3.69 -1.49 -1.63
N LYS A 42 -3.33 -0.20 -1.67
CA LYS A 42 -2.30 0.36 -0.79
C LYS A 42 -2.64 0.14 0.68
N ARG A 43 -3.89 0.44 1.07
CA ARG A 43 -4.35 0.28 2.45
C ARG A 43 -4.32 -1.18 2.91
N LEU A 44 -4.72 -2.11 2.05
CA LEU A 44 -4.62 -3.55 2.34
C LEU A 44 -3.16 -3.97 2.53
N SER A 45 -2.26 -3.57 1.62
CA SER A 45 -0.83 -3.87 1.76
C SER A 45 -0.26 -3.31 3.06
N ASP A 46 -0.66 -2.12 3.47
CA ASP A 46 -0.18 -1.50 4.72
C ASP A 46 -0.64 -2.25 5.95
N VAL A 47 -1.92 -2.68 6.01
CA VAL A 47 -2.40 -3.49 7.14
C VAL A 47 -1.66 -4.83 7.19
N TYR A 48 -1.43 -5.47 6.04
CA TYR A 48 -0.69 -6.72 5.98
C TYR A 48 0.74 -6.54 6.49
N ASP A 49 1.45 -5.49 6.04
CA ASP A 49 2.80 -5.19 6.50
C ASP A 49 2.83 -4.90 8.02
N ASP A 50 1.83 -4.17 8.55
CA ASP A 50 1.69 -3.93 9.99
C ASP A 50 1.46 -5.24 10.78
N GLU A 51 0.73 -6.21 10.23
CA GLU A 51 0.52 -7.53 10.86
C GLU A 51 1.81 -8.36 10.85
N ILE A 52 2.54 -8.36 9.74
CA ILE A 52 3.86 -9.00 9.65
C ILE A 52 4.85 -8.37 10.63
N ASP A 53 4.84 -7.05 10.78
CA ASP A 53 5.72 -6.37 11.75
C ASP A 53 5.39 -6.72 13.20
N LYS A 54 4.11 -6.88 13.54
CA LYS A 54 3.72 -7.37 14.88
C LYS A 54 4.18 -8.81 15.13
N LEU A 55 4.05 -9.69 14.14
CA LEU A 55 4.58 -11.05 14.23
C LEU A 55 6.11 -11.03 14.33
N ALA A 56 6.78 -10.12 13.62
CA ALA A 56 8.23 -9.96 13.70
C ALA A 56 8.68 -9.51 15.11
N GLU A 57 7.89 -8.71 15.81
CA GLU A 57 8.15 -8.36 17.22
C GLU A 57 8.03 -9.58 18.15
N GLU A 58 7.12 -10.52 17.87
CA GLU A 58 6.93 -11.75 18.65
C GLU A 58 8.00 -12.81 18.37
N TYR A 59 8.41 -12.95 17.10
CA TYR A 59 9.38 -13.96 16.64
C TYR A 59 10.80 -13.40 16.42
N GLU A 60 11.07 -12.17 16.86
CA GLU A 60 12.34 -11.42 16.76
C GLU A 60 12.89 -11.17 15.33
N ASP A 61 12.24 -11.69 14.29
CA ASP A 61 12.68 -11.53 12.90
C ASP A 61 11.51 -11.48 11.91
N ARG A 62 11.56 -10.48 11.01
CA ARG A 62 10.55 -10.28 9.97
C ARG A 62 10.58 -11.39 8.93
N LYS A 63 11.75 -11.94 8.58
CA LYS A 63 11.84 -13.01 7.59
C LYS A 63 11.18 -14.28 8.11
N THR A 64 11.40 -14.59 9.39
CA THR A 64 10.74 -15.70 10.09
C THR A 64 9.22 -15.49 10.15
N ALA A 65 8.75 -14.29 10.50
CA ALA A 65 7.32 -13.97 10.48
C ALA A 65 6.69 -14.17 9.08
N GLU A 66 7.39 -13.75 8.02
CA GLU A 66 6.90 -13.97 6.65
C GLU A 66 6.88 -15.44 6.24
N GLU A 67 7.86 -16.24 6.65
CA GLU A 67 7.91 -17.69 6.40
C GLU A 67 6.77 -18.42 7.15
N LEU A 68 6.53 -18.05 8.40
CA LEU A 68 5.43 -18.59 9.20
C LEU A 68 4.07 -18.28 8.58
N VAL A 69 3.87 -17.04 8.12
CA VAL A 69 2.62 -16.67 7.45
C VAL A 69 2.46 -17.39 6.13
N GLU A 70 3.54 -17.68 5.39
CA GLU A 70 3.49 -18.47 4.15
C GLU A 70 3.08 -19.93 4.41
N GLU A 71 3.45 -20.48 5.57
CA GLU A 71 3.06 -21.83 5.99
C GLU A 71 1.64 -21.86 6.58
N ASP A 72 1.26 -20.82 7.34
CA ASP A 72 -0.03 -20.67 7.97
C ASP A 72 -0.62 -19.26 7.75
N HIS A 73 -1.43 -19.14 6.69
CA HIS A 73 -2.13 -17.91 6.36
C HIS A 73 -3.15 -17.45 7.42
N SER A 74 -3.48 -18.28 8.42
CA SER A 74 -4.44 -17.91 9.48
C SER A 74 -3.84 -16.97 10.54
N LEU A 75 -2.51 -16.80 10.54
CA LEU A 75 -1.78 -15.87 11.41
C LEU A 75 -2.02 -14.39 11.08
N VAL A 76 -2.55 -14.11 9.88
CA VAL A 76 -2.91 -12.77 9.40
C VAL A 76 -4.39 -12.72 9.07
N TRP A 77 -5.00 -11.53 9.10
CA TRP A 77 -6.42 -11.40 8.75
C TRP A 77 -6.64 -11.80 7.28
N PHE A 78 -5.74 -11.36 6.40
CA PHE A 78 -5.78 -11.68 4.99
C PHE A 78 -4.35 -11.83 4.47
N TYR A 79 -4.13 -12.88 3.70
CA TYR A 79 -2.82 -13.13 3.11
C TYR A 79 -2.65 -12.38 1.79
N ILE A 80 -1.52 -11.69 1.61
CA ILE A 80 -1.12 -11.07 0.35
C ILE A 80 0.11 -11.81 -0.22
N PRO A 81 -0.02 -12.48 -1.38
CA PRO A 81 1.09 -13.10 -2.09
C PRO A 81 2.22 -12.09 -2.35
N LYS A 82 3.48 -12.55 -2.26
CA LYS A 82 4.66 -11.67 -2.43
C LYS A 82 4.60 -10.81 -3.69
N ASN A 83 4.19 -11.38 -4.83
CA ASN A 83 4.09 -10.66 -6.11
C ASN A 83 2.96 -9.61 -6.18
N ALA A 84 1.97 -9.69 -5.27
CA ALA A 84 0.84 -8.78 -5.19
C ALA A 84 1.01 -7.70 -4.09
N ARG A 85 2.11 -7.73 -3.35
CA ARG A 85 2.43 -6.69 -2.36
C ARG A 85 2.68 -5.36 -3.05
N TRP A 86 2.32 -4.26 -2.38
CA TRP A 86 2.42 -2.92 -2.96
C TRP A 86 3.84 -2.58 -3.43
N SER A 87 4.86 -3.00 -2.68
CA SER A 87 6.27 -2.83 -3.03
C SER A 87 6.66 -3.50 -4.35
N GLU A 88 6.12 -4.68 -4.65
CA GLU A 88 6.37 -5.40 -5.89
C GLU A 88 5.61 -4.80 -7.08
N ILE A 89 4.38 -4.33 -6.84
CA ILE A 89 3.58 -3.65 -7.88
C ILE A 89 4.27 -2.35 -8.31
N LEU A 90 4.81 -1.57 -7.36
CA LEU A 90 5.58 -0.36 -7.67
C LEU A 90 6.82 -0.66 -8.52
N LYS A 91 7.56 -1.74 -8.24
CA LYS A 91 8.75 -2.13 -9.03
C LYS A 91 8.42 -2.44 -10.50
N GLN A 92 7.22 -2.95 -10.78
CA GLN A 92 6.79 -3.24 -12.16
C GLN A 92 6.43 -1.97 -12.94
N SER A 93 5.93 -0.93 -12.26
CA SER A 93 5.57 0.34 -12.90
C SER A 93 6.78 1.10 -13.47
N THR A 94 7.98 0.88 -12.93
CA THR A 94 9.21 1.53 -13.38
C THR A 94 9.80 0.95 -14.67
N LYS A 95 9.23 -0.14 -15.23
CA LYS A 95 9.69 -0.75 -16.49
C LYS A 95 9.02 -0.20 -17.75
N GLN A 96 8.22 0.86 -17.63
CA GLN A 96 7.71 1.61 -18.77
C GLN A 96 8.48 2.91 -18.92
N GLY A 97 9.66 2.82 -19.52
CA GLY A 97 10.56 3.93 -19.85
C GLY A 97 11.65 3.48 -20.80
#